data_AF-X0VFJ2-F1
#
_entry.id   AF-X0VFJ2-F1
#
_cell.length_a   1.000
_cell.length_b   1.000
_cell.length_c   1.000
_cell.angle_alpha   90.00
_cell.angle_beta   90.00
_cell.angle_gamma   90.00
#
_symmetry.space_group_name_H-M   'P 1'
#
loop_
_entity.id
_entity.type
_entity.pdbx_description
1 polymer ?
#
loop_
_entity_poly.entity_id
_entity_poly.type
_entity_poly.pdbx_seq_one_letter_code
_entity_poly.pdbx_strand_id
1 'polypeptide(L)'
;MAETIAGYLEHISYHNAENDYTVARFITSGTEKRITIVGYLSGVHQGENLRLTGNWKQHPRFGTQFSVESFQFIYPETETGIERYLGSGLIKGIGPKTAERIVGLFGCETLELIEHEPDRLKEVPGLGPKKITQIKEAWEEQRGIRRLMIFLQSYGISGSVAVRIYRRYRDRGVEAVSQNPYRLFEEVRGIGFATADRIAKKIGFAADSPLRIESGLIHTGELAQEMGHTC
;
A
#
# COMPACT_ATOMS: atom_id res chain seq x y z
N MET A 1 8.90 -23.41 -11.12
CA MET A 1 8.96 -22.10 -11.79
C MET A 1 7.97 -21.21 -11.08
N ALA A 2 8.30 -19.93 -10.86
CA ALA A 2 7.35 -19.02 -10.24
C ALA A 2 6.13 -18.84 -11.16
N GLU A 3 4.94 -19.01 -10.60
CA GLU A 3 3.66 -18.79 -11.27
C GLU A 3 3.16 -17.38 -10.96
N THR A 4 2.43 -16.80 -11.92
CA THR A 4 1.75 -15.51 -11.74
C THR A 4 0.25 -15.72 -11.77
N ILE A 5 -0.43 -15.23 -10.74
CA ILE A 5 -1.89 -15.26 -10.62
C ILE A 5 -2.44 -13.87 -10.37
N ALA A 6 -3.58 -13.55 -10.97
CA ALA A 6 -4.29 -12.29 -10.72
C ALA A 6 -5.63 -12.59 -10.04
N GLY A 7 -6.19 -11.61 -9.34
CA GLY A 7 -7.40 -11.79 -8.54
C GLY A 7 -7.58 -10.68 -7.53
N TYR A 8 -8.45 -10.91 -6.55
CA TYR A 8 -8.67 -9.97 -5.45
C TYR A 8 -8.53 -10.63 -4.08
N LEU A 9 -8.11 -9.83 -3.11
CA LEU A 9 -8.03 -10.24 -1.71
C LEU A 9 -9.44 -10.29 -1.12
N GLU A 10 -9.94 -11.48 -0.84
CA GLU A 10 -11.28 -11.64 -0.30
C GLU A 10 -11.34 -11.40 1.20
N HIS A 11 -10.35 -11.90 1.95
CA HIS A 11 -10.35 -11.84 3.41
C HIS A 11 -8.93 -12.04 3.96
N ILE A 12 -8.52 -11.25 4.95
CA ILE A 12 -7.26 -11.45 5.67
C ILE A 12 -7.53 -12.31 6.90
N SER A 13 -7.01 -13.53 6.89
CA SER A 13 -7.17 -14.49 8.00
C SER A 13 -6.19 -14.22 9.14
N TYR A 14 -5.00 -13.71 8.84
CA TYR A 14 -3.98 -13.33 9.82
C TYR A 14 -3.07 -12.26 9.22
N HIS A 15 -2.68 -11.29 10.04
CA HIS A 15 -1.69 -10.27 9.68
C HIS A 15 -0.78 -9.99 10.88
N ASN A 16 0.52 -10.09 10.66
CA ASN A 16 1.53 -9.67 11.61
C ASN A 16 1.90 -8.21 11.33
N ALA A 17 1.60 -7.32 12.28
CA ALA A 17 1.84 -5.88 12.14
C ALA A 17 3.33 -5.48 12.19
N GLU A 18 4.23 -6.35 12.66
CA GLU A 18 5.67 -6.07 12.76
C GLU A 18 6.39 -6.31 11.44
N ASN A 19 6.02 -7.37 10.71
CA ASN A 19 6.71 -7.77 9.49
C ASN A 19 5.80 -7.85 8.25
N ASP A 20 4.51 -7.53 8.37
CA ASP A 20 3.48 -7.62 7.34
C ASP A 20 3.20 -9.05 6.82
N TYR A 21 3.67 -10.09 7.52
CA TYR A 21 3.35 -11.46 7.17
C TYR A 21 1.83 -11.67 7.24
N THR A 22 1.27 -12.08 6.12
CA THR A 22 -0.16 -12.11 5.89
C THR A 22 -0.58 -13.47 5.38
N VAL A 23 -1.65 -14.01 5.98
CA VAL A 23 -2.37 -15.18 5.49
C VAL A 23 -3.74 -14.70 5.05
N ALA A 24 -4.10 -14.91 3.79
CA ALA A 24 -5.35 -14.39 3.25
C ALA A 24 -6.02 -15.37 2.28
N ARG A 25 -7.33 -15.19 2.13
CA ARG A 25 -8.13 -15.79 1.07
C ARG A 25 -8.09 -14.88 -0.15
N PHE A 26 -7.80 -15.48 -1.29
CA PHE A 26 -7.67 -14.80 -2.58
C PHE A 26 -8.57 -15.49 -3.59
N ILE A 27 -9.28 -14.70 -4.39
CA ILE A 27 -10.15 -15.21 -5.45
C ILE A 27 -9.47 -14.89 -6.77
N THR A 28 -9.10 -15.93 -7.51
CA THR A 28 -8.39 -15.78 -8.78
C THR A 28 -9.31 -15.26 -9.89
N SER A 29 -8.83 -14.28 -10.65
CA SER A 29 -9.49 -13.80 -11.87
C SER A 29 -9.59 -14.92 -12.90
N GLY A 30 -10.70 -14.99 -13.63
CA GLY A 30 -10.95 -15.97 -14.70
C GLY A 30 -11.44 -17.35 -14.23
N THR A 31 -10.87 -17.91 -13.15
CA THR A 31 -11.32 -19.22 -12.63
C THR A 31 -12.24 -19.14 -11.41
N GLU A 32 -12.32 -17.97 -10.77
CA GLU A 32 -13.05 -17.72 -9.52
C GLU A 32 -12.72 -18.69 -8.37
N LYS A 33 -11.58 -19.39 -8.46
CA LYS A 33 -11.13 -20.29 -7.41
C LYS A 33 -10.68 -19.50 -6.20
N ARG A 34 -11.21 -19.89 -5.03
CA ARG A 34 -10.77 -19.43 -3.71
C ARG A 34 -9.54 -20.22 -3.28
N ILE A 35 -8.44 -19.51 -3.08
CA ILE A 35 -7.16 -20.07 -2.67
C ILE A 35 -6.65 -19.39 -1.39
N THR A 36 -5.68 -20.01 -0.73
CA THR A 36 -4.96 -19.39 0.39
C THR A 36 -3.64 -18.84 -0.10
N ILE A 37 -3.35 -17.58 0.19
CA ILE A 37 -2.06 -16.94 -0.09
C ILE A 37 -1.33 -16.66 1.22
N VAL A 38 -0.01 -16.79 1.20
CA VAL A 38 0.87 -16.46 2.34
C VAL A 38 2.08 -15.67 1.86
N GLY A 39 2.49 -14.65 2.61
CA GLY A 39 3.65 -13.83 2.26
C GLY A 39 3.64 -12.48 2.94
N TYR A 40 4.61 -11.63 2.60
CA TYR A 40 4.73 -10.28 3.16
C TYR A 40 3.94 -9.30 2.30
N LEU A 41 2.68 -9.06 2.64
CA LEU A 41 1.71 -8.30 1.84
C LEU A 41 1.49 -6.90 2.42
N SER A 42 2.56 -6.14 2.52
CA SER A 42 2.56 -4.80 3.11
C SER A 42 1.61 -3.84 2.39
N GLY A 43 0.70 -3.23 3.15
CA GLY A 43 -0.24 -2.22 2.64
C GLY A 43 -1.39 -2.77 1.80
N VAL A 44 -1.59 -4.11 1.79
CA VAL A 44 -2.68 -4.76 1.07
C VAL A 44 -3.95 -4.82 1.93
N HIS A 45 -5.07 -4.39 1.37
CA HIS A 45 -6.39 -4.38 2.02
C HIS A 45 -7.35 -5.36 1.36
N GLN A 46 -8.35 -5.77 2.13
CA GLN A 46 -9.48 -6.56 1.62
C GLN A 46 -10.17 -5.83 0.47
N GLY A 47 -10.52 -6.54 -0.59
CA GLY A 47 -11.16 -6.00 -1.78
C GLY A 47 -10.19 -5.44 -2.84
N GLU A 48 -8.89 -5.35 -2.54
CA GLU A 48 -7.90 -4.91 -3.54
C GLU A 48 -7.59 -6.01 -4.56
N ASN A 49 -7.45 -5.60 -5.81
CA ASN A 49 -7.00 -6.48 -6.88
C ASN A 49 -5.47 -6.50 -6.93
N LEU A 50 -4.92 -7.71 -7.02
CA LEU A 50 -3.49 -7.95 -6.99
C LEU A 50 -3.09 -8.89 -8.12
N ARG A 51 -1.88 -8.67 -8.64
CA ARG A 51 -1.12 -9.65 -9.39
C ARG A 51 -0.03 -10.20 -8.48
N LEU A 52 -0.08 -11.49 -8.18
CA LEU A 52 0.85 -12.19 -7.30
C LEU A 52 1.80 -13.04 -8.13
N THR A 53 3.09 -13.03 -7.77
CA THR A 53 4.09 -13.95 -8.32
C THR A 53 4.67 -14.77 -7.17
N GLY A 54 4.81 -16.07 -7.37
CA GLY A 54 5.24 -16.96 -6.31
C GLY A 54 5.13 -18.43 -6.66
N ASN A 55 5.07 -19.28 -5.64
CA ASN A 55 5.10 -20.74 -5.81
C ASN A 55 4.06 -21.42 -4.92
N TRP A 56 3.45 -22.50 -5.41
CA TRP A 56 2.60 -23.37 -4.59
C TRP A 56 3.44 -24.13 -3.56
N LYS A 57 2.96 -24.18 -2.32
CA LYS A 57 3.56 -24.92 -1.22
C LYS A 57 2.50 -25.75 -0.51
N GLN A 58 2.89 -26.93 -0.05
CA GLN A 58 2.04 -27.79 0.78
C GLN A 58 2.36 -27.52 2.25
N HIS A 59 1.40 -26.97 3.00
CA HIS A 59 1.53 -26.83 4.45
C HIS A 59 1.02 -28.10 5.14
N PRO A 60 1.78 -28.72 6.06
CA PRO A 60 1.41 -30.01 6.69
C PRO A 60 0.02 -30.01 7.35
N ARG A 61 -0.37 -28.88 7.95
CA ARG A 61 -1.65 -28.71 8.66
C ARG A 61 -2.75 -28.00 7.86
N PHE A 62 -2.39 -27.16 6.89
CA PHE A 62 -3.33 -26.21 6.28
C PHE A 62 -3.54 -26.45 4.78
N GLY A 63 -2.91 -27.50 4.24
CA GLY A 63 -3.04 -27.87 2.85
C GLY A 63 -2.26 -26.94 1.91
N THR A 64 -2.69 -26.89 0.66
CA THR A 64 -2.03 -26.15 -0.41
C THR A 64 -2.21 -24.65 -0.26
N GLN A 65 -1.12 -23.91 -0.32
CA GLN A 65 -1.05 -22.45 -0.20
C GLN A 65 -0.17 -21.88 -1.30
N PHE A 66 -0.49 -20.68 -1.77
CA PHE A 66 0.35 -19.94 -2.70
C PHE A 66 1.28 -19.01 -1.92
N SER A 67 2.58 -19.32 -1.93
CA SER A 67 3.62 -18.52 -1.28
C SER A 67 3.98 -17.35 -2.19
N VAL A 68 3.55 -16.16 -1.82
CA VAL A 68 3.79 -14.91 -2.56
C VAL A 68 5.23 -14.46 -2.34
N GLU A 69 5.96 -14.24 -3.44
CA GLU A 69 7.31 -13.68 -3.44
C GLU A 69 7.29 -12.18 -3.79
N SER A 70 6.41 -11.79 -4.71
CA SER A 70 6.16 -10.39 -5.06
C SER A 70 4.72 -10.20 -5.47
N PHE A 71 4.24 -8.96 -5.37
CA PHE A 71 2.91 -8.60 -5.82
C PHE A 71 2.88 -7.18 -6.40
N GLN A 72 1.85 -6.91 -7.19
CA GLN A 72 1.55 -5.60 -7.74
C GLN A 72 0.06 -5.31 -7.55
N PHE A 73 -0.28 -4.09 -7.18
CA PHE A 73 -1.67 -3.64 -7.16
C PHE A 73 -2.14 -3.35 -8.59
N ILE A 74 -3.26 -3.94 -8.99
CA ILE A 74 -3.89 -3.68 -10.29
C ILE A 74 -5.21 -2.96 -10.07
N TYR A 75 -5.60 -2.09 -11.00
CA TYR A 75 -6.95 -1.52 -10.98
C TYR A 75 -7.94 -2.56 -11.53
N PRO A 76 -9.12 -2.72 -10.93
CA PRO A 76 -10.15 -3.56 -11.50
C PRO A 76 -10.70 -2.94 -12.79
N GLU A 77 -10.98 -3.80 -13.77
CA GLU A 77 -11.54 -3.41 -15.08
C GLU A 77 -13.02 -3.80 -15.22
N THR A 78 -13.56 -4.56 -14.27
CA THR A 78 -14.97 -4.98 -14.25
C THR A 78 -15.76 -4.16 -13.25
N GLU A 79 -17.05 -3.91 -13.53
CA GLU A 79 -17.96 -3.22 -12.61
C GLU A 79 -17.94 -3.83 -11.20
N THR A 80 -18.07 -5.15 -11.11
CA THR A 80 -18.03 -5.88 -9.82
C THR A 80 -16.69 -5.74 -9.10
N GLY A 81 -15.58 -5.63 -9.83
CA GLY A 81 -14.26 -5.39 -9.27
C GLY A 81 -14.12 -3.95 -8.76
N ILE A 82 -14.59 -2.98 -9.55
CA ILE A 82 -14.57 -1.56 -9.19
C ILE A 82 -15.45 -1.31 -7.96
N GLU A 83 -16.64 -1.89 -7.92
CA GLU A 83 -17.55 -1.79 -6.78
C GLU A 83 -16.90 -2.32 -5.50
N ARG A 84 -16.25 -3.49 -5.58
CA ARG A 84 -15.53 -4.10 -4.47
C ARG A 84 -14.33 -3.24 -4.01
N TYR A 85 -13.57 -2.71 -4.97
CA TYR A 85 -12.43 -1.85 -4.70
C TYR A 85 -12.86 -0.56 -4.00
N LEU A 86 -13.90 0.12 -4.50
CA LEU A 86 -14.41 1.35 -3.89
C LEU A 86 -15.11 1.08 -2.55
N GLY A 87 -15.82 -0.04 -2.44
CA GLY A 87 -16.53 -0.46 -1.23
C GLY A 87 -15.66 -1.07 -0.14
N SER A 88 -14.36 -1.30 -0.40
CA SER A 88 -13.38 -1.89 0.53
C SER A 88 -13.12 -1.06 1.79
N GLY A 89 -13.54 0.21 1.79
CA GLY A 89 -13.20 1.18 2.83
C GLY A 89 -11.86 1.88 2.61
N LEU A 90 -11.15 1.59 1.50
CA LEU A 90 -9.93 2.31 1.11
C LEU A 90 -10.20 3.80 0.86
N ILE A 91 -11.32 4.10 0.19
CA ILE A 91 -11.77 5.48 -0.06
C ILE A 91 -12.78 5.89 1.01
N LYS A 92 -12.33 6.73 1.94
CA LYS A 92 -13.21 7.26 2.98
C LYS A 92 -14.40 7.99 2.34
N GLY A 93 -15.61 7.64 2.78
CA GLY A 93 -16.85 8.16 2.23
C GLY A 93 -17.50 7.25 1.19
N ILE A 94 -16.81 6.21 0.70
CA ILE A 94 -17.42 5.18 -0.15
C ILE A 94 -17.55 3.88 0.64
N GLY A 95 -18.79 3.54 0.99
CA GLY A 95 -19.15 2.20 1.48
C GLY A 95 -19.81 1.38 0.36
N PRO A 96 -20.13 0.09 0.60
CA PRO A 96 -20.67 -0.81 -0.43
C PRO A 96 -21.85 -0.22 -1.21
N LYS A 97 -22.89 0.28 -0.53
CA LYS A 97 -24.06 0.90 -1.18
C LYS A 97 -23.75 2.20 -1.93
N THR A 98 -22.67 2.89 -1.58
CA THR A 98 -22.23 4.08 -2.32
C THR A 98 -21.43 3.66 -3.55
N ALA A 99 -20.58 2.65 -3.42
CA ALA A 99 -19.88 2.05 -4.55
C ALA A 99 -20.86 1.52 -5.61
N GLU A 100 -21.86 0.74 -5.19
CA GLU A 100 -22.94 0.21 -6.04
C GLU A 100 -23.60 1.31 -6.89
N ARG A 101 -23.94 2.45 -6.26
CA ARG A 101 -24.58 3.58 -6.95
C ARG A 101 -23.65 4.31 -7.90
N ILE A 102 -22.39 4.51 -7.52
CA ILE A 102 -21.40 5.18 -8.36
C ILE A 102 -21.16 4.30 -9.61
N VAL A 103 -20.88 3.01 -9.41
CA VAL A 103 -20.62 2.06 -10.49
C VAL A 103 -21.87 1.82 -11.33
N GLY A 104 -23.06 1.74 -10.73
CA GLY A 104 -24.30 1.60 -11.49
C GLY A 104 -24.59 2.78 -12.43
N LEU A 105 -24.02 3.96 -12.18
CA LEU A 105 -24.15 5.12 -13.06
C LEU A 105 -23.03 5.21 -14.10
N PHE A 106 -21.78 4.94 -13.70
CA PHE A 106 -20.60 5.18 -14.54
C PHE A 106 -19.94 3.90 -15.09
N GLY A 107 -20.42 2.72 -14.69
CA GLY A 107 -19.92 1.42 -15.14
C GLY A 107 -18.40 1.27 -14.94
N CYS A 108 -17.74 0.70 -15.94
CA CYS A 108 -16.30 0.50 -15.95
C CYS A 108 -15.47 1.80 -15.98
N GLU A 109 -16.06 2.94 -16.38
CA GLU A 109 -15.38 4.24 -16.46
C GLU A 109 -15.28 4.94 -15.09
N THR A 110 -15.89 4.36 -14.06
CA THR A 110 -15.97 4.96 -12.72
C THR A 110 -14.63 5.46 -12.18
N LEU A 111 -13.56 4.66 -12.31
CA LEU A 111 -12.26 5.02 -11.74
C LEU A 111 -11.62 6.20 -12.48
N GLU A 112 -11.71 6.21 -13.81
CA GLU A 112 -11.22 7.30 -14.65
C GLU A 112 -11.99 8.59 -14.38
N LEU A 113 -13.32 8.50 -14.20
CA LEU A 113 -14.16 9.64 -13.86
C LEU A 113 -13.81 10.22 -12.48
N ILE A 114 -13.60 9.39 -11.46
CA ILE A 114 -13.17 9.90 -10.15
C ILE A 114 -11.79 10.57 -10.24
N GLU A 115 -10.92 10.12 -11.14
CA GLU A 115 -9.58 10.69 -11.32
C GLU A 115 -9.58 12.01 -12.11
N HIS A 116 -10.33 12.08 -13.20
CA HIS A 116 -10.24 13.20 -14.15
C HIS A 116 -11.43 14.16 -14.08
N GLU A 117 -12.60 13.67 -13.70
CA GLU A 117 -13.86 14.42 -13.69
C GLU A 117 -14.65 14.22 -12.37
N PRO A 118 -14.03 14.37 -11.19
CA PRO A 118 -14.69 14.00 -9.94
C PRO A 118 -15.90 14.89 -9.58
N ASP A 119 -16.09 16.02 -10.28
CA ASP A 119 -17.30 16.83 -10.18
C ASP A 119 -18.56 16.10 -10.66
N ARG A 120 -18.41 15.12 -11.56
CA ARG A 120 -19.52 14.29 -12.04
C ARG A 120 -20.10 13.39 -10.95
N LEU A 121 -19.40 13.18 -9.83
CA LEU A 121 -19.95 12.51 -8.65
C LEU A 121 -21.25 13.14 -8.11
N LYS A 122 -21.54 14.40 -8.47
CA LYS A 122 -22.82 15.07 -8.17
C LYS A 122 -24.03 14.46 -8.90
N GLU A 123 -23.80 13.74 -9.99
CA GLU A 123 -24.83 13.04 -10.76
C GLU A 123 -25.31 11.78 -10.00
N VAL A 124 -24.51 11.26 -9.07
CA VAL A 124 -24.85 10.04 -8.32
C VAL A 124 -25.89 10.35 -7.24
N PRO A 125 -27.08 9.72 -7.28
CA PRO A 125 -28.14 9.97 -6.31
C PRO A 125 -27.69 9.74 -4.86
N GLY A 126 -27.91 10.75 -4.00
CA GLY A 126 -27.59 10.68 -2.57
C GLY A 126 -26.13 10.91 -2.20
N LEU A 127 -25.30 11.45 -3.12
CA LEU A 127 -24.00 12.03 -2.80
C LEU A 127 -24.15 13.55 -2.64
N GLY A 128 -24.17 14.02 -1.39
CA GLY A 128 -24.15 15.46 -1.09
C GLY A 128 -22.76 16.08 -1.27
N PRO A 129 -22.67 17.42 -1.38
CA PRO A 129 -21.41 18.13 -1.66
C PRO A 129 -20.30 17.82 -0.65
N LYS A 130 -20.63 17.76 0.65
CA LYS A 130 -19.66 17.38 1.70
C LYS A 130 -19.06 16.00 1.49
N LYS A 131 -19.87 15.04 1.01
CA LYS A 131 -19.44 13.66 0.76
C LYS A 131 -18.57 13.59 -0.49
N ILE A 132 -18.92 14.35 -1.53
CA ILE A 132 -18.11 14.47 -2.75
C ILE A 132 -16.73 15.05 -2.43
N THR A 133 -16.64 16.14 -1.67
CA THR A 133 -15.35 16.70 -1.23
C THR A 133 -14.51 15.67 -0.47
N GLN A 134 -15.13 14.95 0.48
CA GLN A 134 -14.44 13.90 1.22
C GLN A 134 -13.92 12.77 0.31
N ILE A 135 -14.71 12.35 -0.69
CA ILE A 135 -14.31 11.32 -1.65
C ILE A 135 -13.12 11.81 -2.47
N LYS A 136 -13.15 13.06 -2.97
CA LYS A 136 -12.05 13.67 -3.72
C LYS A 136 -10.74 13.69 -2.93
N GLU A 137 -10.79 14.17 -1.70
CA GLU A 137 -9.62 14.22 -0.81
C GLU A 137 -9.08 12.83 -0.52
N ALA A 138 -9.96 11.87 -0.21
CA ALA A 138 -9.57 10.49 0.06
C ALA A 138 -9.00 9.80 -1.19
N TRP A 139 -9.53 10.09 -2.37
CA TRP A 139 -9.03 9.56 -3.63
C TRP A 139 -7.60 10.03 -3.92
N GLU A 140 -7.35 11.34 -3.80
CA GLU A 140 -6.01 11.89 -4.01
C GLU A 140 -5.01 11.41 -2.96
N GLU A 141 -5.41 11.30 -1.70
CA GLU A 141 -4.59 10.68 -0.65
C GLU A 141 -4.19 9.25 -1.02
N GLN A 142 -5.15 8.42 -1.44
CA GLN A 142 -4.88 7.04 -1.81
C GLN A 142 -4.01 6.92 -3.06
N ARG A 143 -4.21 7.78 -4.07
CA ARG A 143 -3.34 7.85 -5.25
C ARG A 143 -1.91 8.21 -4.86
N GLY A 144 -1.72 9.20 -4.00
CA GLY A 144 -0.41 9.61 -3.52
C GLY A 144 0.32 8.53 -2.72
N ILE A 145 -0.39 7.82 -1.81
CA ILE A 145 0.16 6.68 -1.08
C ILE A 145 0.55 5.56 -2.07
N ARG A 146 -0.31 5.25 -3.06
CA ARG A 146 -0.06 4.21 -4.07
C ARG A 146 1.15 4.53 -4.94
N ARG A 147 1.30 5.77 -5.41
CA ARG A 147 2.50 6.23 -6.14
C ARG A 147 3.76 5.96 -5.34
N LEU A 148 3.75 6.28 -4.05
CA LEU A 148 4.90 6.06 -3.18
C LEU A 148 5.17 4.57 -2.91
N MET A 149 4.13 3.75 -2.74
CA MET A 149 4.27 2.30 -2.63
C MET A 149 4.95 1.71 -3.87
N ILE A 150 4.49 2.08 -5.06
CA ILE A 150 5.07 1.61 -6.33
C ILE A 150 6.53 2.05 -6.46
N PHE A 151 6.83 3.32 -6.11
CA PHE A 151 8.19 3.84 -6.10
C PHE A 151 9.11 3.06 -5.16
N LEU A 152 8.67 2.76 -3.93
CA LEU A 152 9.48 1.99 -2.99
C LEU A 152 9.67 0.54 -3.46
N GLN A 153 8.62 -0.08 -3.99
CA GLN A 153 8.66 -1.45 -4.50
C GLN A 153 9.59 -1.60 -5.71
N SER A 154 9.73 -0.58 -6.57
CA SER A 154 10.68 -0.64 -7.70
C SER A 154 12.14 -0.76 -7.24
N TYR A 155 12.44 -0.34 -6.01
CA TYR A 155 13.75 -0.53 -5.35
C TYR A 155 13.78 -1.73 -4.39
N GLY A 156 12.75 -2.60 -4.41
CA GLY A 156 12.63 -3.76 -3.55
C GLY A 156 12.40 -3.43 -2.07
N ILE A 157 11.82 -2.25 -1.79
CA ILE A 157 11.47 -1.82 -0.44
C ILE A 157 9.97 -2.10 -0.22
N SER A 158 9.64 -2.65 0.95
CA SER A 158 8.24 -2.87 1.34
C SER A 158 7.44 -1.55 1.36
N GLY A 159 6.20 -1.61 0.86
CA GLY A 159 5.27 -0.49 0.85
C GLY A 159 4.73 -0.07 2.21
N SER A 160 5.00 -0.80 3.32
CA SER A 160 4.40 -0.48 4.62
C SER A 160 4.86 0.83 5.23
N VAL A 161 6.01 1.37 4.79
CA VAL A 161 6.46 2.72 5.18
C VAL A 161 5.78 3.82 4.36
N ALA A 162 5.17 3.52 3.21
CA ALA A 162 4.62 4.52 2.29
C ALA A 162 3.54 5.37 2.95
N VAL A 163 2.62 4.76 3.70
CA VAL A 163 1.57 5.51 4.42
C VAL A 163 2.18 6.51 5.40
N ARG A 164 3.24 6.13 6.12
CA ARG A 164 3.90 7.01 7.10
C ARG A 164 4.61 8.18 6.43
N ILE A 165 5.33 7.91 5.34
CA ILE A 165 6.01 8.93 4.54
C ILE A 165 4.98 9.88 3.92
N TYR A 166 3.90 9.35 3.34
CA TYR A 166 2.84 10.17 2.74
C TYR A 166 2.16 11.08 3.76
N ARG A 167 1.89 10.60 4.98
CA ARG A 167 1.34 11.44 6.04
C ARG A 167 2.20 12.67 6.32
N ARG A 168 3.53 12.53 6.24
CA ARG A 168 4.48 13.61 6.53
C ARG A 168 4.76 14.52 5.34
N TYR A 169 4.91 13.96 4.14
CA TYR A 169 5.39 14.67 2.96
C TYR A 169 4.32 14.88 1.88
N ARG A 170 3.16 14.22 1.99
CA ARG A 170 2.10 14.19 0.98
C ARG A 170 2.68 13.85 -0.40
N ASP A 171 2.29 14.58 -1.43
CA ASP A 171 2.75 14.37 -2.81
C ASP A 171 4.26 14.52 -3.00
N ARG A 172 4.95 15.19 -2.06
CA ARG A 172 6.42 15.30 -2.07
C ARG A 172 7.13 14.08 -1.50
N GLY A 173 6.41 13.01 -1.14
CA GLY A 173 6.99 11.81 -0.55
C GLY A 173 8.08 11.18 -1.43
N VAL A 174 7.84 11.04 -2.73
CA VAL A 174 8.82 10.47 -3.67
C VAL A 174 10.06 11.37 -3.79
N GLU A 175 9.85 12.68 -3.91
CA GLU A 175 10.94 13.67 -3.98
C GLU A 175 11.79 13.65 -2.71
N ALA A 176 11.15 13.69 -1.53
CA ALA A 176 11.83 13.67 -0.25
C ALA A 176 12.70 12.42 -0.07
N VAL A 177 12.17 11.24 -0.42
CA VAL A 177 12.92 9.98 -0.36
C VAL A 177 14.10 9.98 -1.33
N SER A 178 13.92 10.53 -2.53
CA SER A 178 14.95 10.54 -3.57
C SER A 178 16.09 11.52 -3.28
N GLN A 179 15.78 12.66 -2.66
CA GLN A 179 16.77 13.71 -2.35
C GLN A 179 17.56 13.41 -1.07
N ASN A 180 16.86 13.04 0.01
CA ASN A 180 17.51 12.70 1.27
C ASN A 180 16.65 11.69 2.06
N PRO A 181 16.89 10.38 1.88
CA PRO A 181 16.18 9.32 2.58
C PRO A 181 16.43 9.32 4.09
N TYR A 182 17.50 9.97 4.58
CA TYR A 182 17.80 10.04 6.01
C TYR A 182 16.87 11.01 6.77
N ARG A 183 16.24 11.98 6.09
CA ARG A 183 15.17 12.80 6.69
C ARG A 183 13.97 11.97 7.15
N LEU A 184 13.79 10.77 6.62
CA LEU A 184 12.73 9.88 7.08
C LEU A 184 12.94 9.47 8.54
N PHE A 185 14.20 9.28 8.96
CA PHE A 185 14.55 8.91 10.33
C PHE A 185 14.19 10.01 11.32
N GLU A 186 14.47 11.26 10.96
CA GLU A 186 14.23 12.42 11.83
C GLU A 186 12.76 12.88 11.81
N GLU A 187 12.09 12.81 10.65
CA GLU A 187 10.80 13.47 10.45
C GLU A 187 9.59 12.52 10.41
N VAL A 188 9.80 11.21 10.28
CA VAL A 188 8.73 10.22 10.13
C VAL A 188 8.74 9.24 11.30
N ARG A 189 7.79 9.43 12.23
CA ARG A 189 7.58 8.53 13.35
C ARG A 189 7.45 7.08 12.90
N GLY A 190 8.25 6.19 13.50
CA GLY A 190 8.25 4.76 13.18
C GLY A 190 9.12 4.38 11.97
N ILE A 191 9.96 5.30 11.48
CA ILE A 191 11.07 4.98 10.58
C ILE A 191 12.36 5.27 11.34
N GLY A 192 13.10 4.24 11.72
CA GLY A 192 14.41 4.38 12.36
C GLY A 192 15.54 4.50 11.33
N PHE A 193 16.74 4.88 11.79
CA PHE A 193 17.95 5.00 10.97
C PHE A 193 18.20 3.77 10.09
N ALA A 194 18.08 2.55 10.64
CA ALA A 194 18.27 1.31 9.88
C ALA A 194 17.33 1.17 8.67
N THR A 195 16.08 1.64 8.80
CA THR A 195 15.13 1.63 7.68
C THR A 195 15.48 2.71 6.66
N ALA A 196 15.80 3.93 7.11
CA ALA A 196 16.24 5.01 6.24
C ALA A 196 17.53 4.64 5.46
N ASP A 197 18.51 4.04 6.13
CA ASP A 197 19.78 3.57 5.53
C ASP A 197 19.55 2.45 4.52
N ARG A 198 18.63 1.52 4.80
CA ARG A 198 18.23 0.48 3.84
C ARG A 198 17.58 1.09 2.60
N ILE A 199 16.69 2.07 2.77
CA ILE A 199 16.08 2.80 1.65
C ILE A 199 17.17 3.51 0.84
N ALA A 200 18.05 4.26 1.50
CA ALA A 200 19.15 5.01 0.90
C ALA A 200 20.06 4.12 0.03
N LYS A 201 20.49 2.98 0.57
CA LYS A 201 21.30 1.99 -0.17
C LYS A 201 20.58 1.44 -1.39
N LYS A 202 19.28 1.16 -1.28
CA LYS A 202 18.47 0.60 -2.37
C LYS A 202 18.24 1.62 -3.50
N ILE A 203 18.12 2.90 -3.18
CA ILE A 203 17.96 3.98 -4.18
C ILE A 203 19.31 4.51 -4.71
N GLY A 204 20.44 4.01 -4.20
CA GLY A 204 21.77 4.24 -4.78
C GLY A 204 22.69 5.22 -4.04
N PHE A 205 22.38 5.60 -2.79
CA PHE A 205 23.30 6.40 -1.98
C PHE A 205 24.53 5.60 -1.57
N ALA A 206 25.71 6.22 -1.69
CA ALA A 206 26.98 5.61 -1.31
C ALA A 206 27.09 5.43 0.23
N ALA A 207 27.84 4.42 0.65
CA ALA A 207 28.02 4.10 2.07
C ALA A 207 28.81 5.18 2.84
N ASP A 208 29.56 6.02 2.13
CA ASP A 208 30.33 7.17 2.62
C ASP A 208 29.63 8.51 2.30
N SER A 209 28.35 8.48 1.91
CA SER A 209 27.56 9.70 1.71
C SER A 209 27.61 10.59 2.95
N PRO A 210 27.90 11.91 2.80
CA PRO A 210 27.89 12.84 3.92
C PRO A 210 26.57 12.82 4.71
N LEU A 211 25.44 12.64 4.02
CA LEU A 211 24.12 12.53 4.64
C LEU A 211 24.00 11.30 5.55
N ARG A 212 24.59 10.18 5.14
CA ARG A 212 24.62 8.97 5.96
C ARG A 212 25.48 9.16 7.21
N ILE A 213 26.62 9.82 7.06
CA ILE A 213 27.56 10.09 8.16
C ILE A 213 26.88 11.00 9.19
N GLU A 214 26.29 12.10 8.73
CA GLU A 214 25.58 13.06 9.58
C GLU A 214 24.43 12.39 10.37
N SER A 215 23.49 11.75 9.67
CA SER A 215 22.37 11.09 10.36
C SER A 215 22.82 9.87 11.18
N GLY A 216 23.93 9.23 10.81
CA GLY A 216 24.55 8.17 11.60
C GLY A 216 25.10 8.66 12.92
N LEU A 217 25.76 9.83 12.93
CA LEU A 217 26.24 10.48 14.16
C LEU A 217 25.07 10.84 15.08
N ILE A 218 24.01 11.43 14.54
CA ILE A 218 22.78 11.74 15.29
C ILE A 218 22.23 10.47 15.94
N HIS A 219 22.05 9.40 15.16
CA HIS A 219 21.52 8.13 15.66
C HIS A 219 22.39 7.53 16.78
N THR A 220 23.72 7.52 16.62
CA THR A 220 24.62 7.02 17.67
C THR A 220 24.57 7.88 18.94
N GLY A 221 24.36 9.19 18.79
CA GLY A 221 24.17 10.12 19.91
C GLY A 221 22.88 9.83 20.69
N GLU A 222 21.76 9.62 20.00
CA GLU A 222 20.47 9.24 20.61
C GLU A 222 20.58 7.93 21.39
N LEU A 223 21.21 6.90 20.81
CA LEU A 223 21.44 5.62 21.49
C LEU A 223 22.26 5.78 22.76
N ALA A 224 23.30 6.62 22.73
CA ALA A 224 24.15 6.88 23.90
C ALA A 224 23.37 7.58 25.03
N GLN A 225 22.42 8.47 24.71
CA GLN A 225 21.55 9.11 25.68
C GLN A 225 20.55 8.14 26.31
N GLU A 226 19.94 7.26 25.49
CA GLU A 226 19.02 6.23 25.98
C GLU A 226 19.72 5.23 26.91
N MET A 227 20.98 4.86 26.62
CA MET A 227 21.79 4.00 27.48
C MET A 227 22.42 4.73 28.68
N GLY A 228 22.46 6.06 28.66
CA GLY A 228 23.08 6.92 29.68
C GLY A 228 22.26 7.10 30.97
N HIS A 229 21.05 6.54 31.05
CA HIS A 229 20.29 6.48 32.31
C HIS A 229 20.77 5.32 33.17
N THR A 230 21.92 5.50 33.83
CA THR A 230 22.28 4.69 35.01
C THR A 230 23.00 5.58 36.03
N CYS A 231 22.20 6.17 36.92
CA CYS A 231 22.33 6.21 38.38
C CYS A 231 21.43 7.33 38.94
#